data_AF-A0A2N1M8T6-F1
#
_entry.id   AF-A0A2N1M8T6-F1
#
_cell.length_a   1.000
_cell.length_b   1.000
_cell.length_c   1.000
_cell.angle_alpha   90.00
_cell.angle_beta   90.00
_cell.angle_gamma   90.00
#
_symmetry.space_group_name_H-M   'P 1'
#
loop_
_entity.id
_entity.type
_entity.pdbx_description
1 polymer ?
#
loop_
_entity_poly.entity_id
_entity_poly.type
_entity_poly.pdbx_seq_one_letter_code
_entity_poly.pdbx_strand_id
1 'polypeptide(L)'
;MRWQCVNGHEWTTSLNNIKNGKTWCLYCANKASHTIEDAKQVAFSKNGECLSETYDNSLSPLSWHCSEGHEPCTLKDAKQLAYNRKGACLSEYYINNRSALLWMCDRKHRWFATFDNVKHLNLWCPFCPKYKREKLCHKILTKYLGPPSLIRKPNFLKIPECLTGLELDIYYPEYGFAIEVQGIQHEKYIKFFHNGDPNNFIKQQVRDQLKKELCKENQITLRYVWYYEDLHIVIPEHLQELGLIE
;
A
#
# COMPACT_ATOMS: atom_id res chain seq x y z
N MET A 1 -29.11 -13.60 49.22
CA MET A 1 -30.47 -13.20 48.79
C MET A 1 -30.45 -13.08 47.28
N ARG A 2 -31.53 -13.48 46.59
CA ARG A 2 -31.68 -13.28 45.14
C ARG A 2 -32.34 -11.91 44.91
N TRP A 3 -31.84 -11.16 43.93
CA TRP A 3 -32.29 -9.81 43.58
C TRP A 3 -32.61 -9.76 42.09
N GLN A 4 -33.62 -8.97 41.72
CA GLN A 4 -34.03 -8.76 40.33
C GLN A 4 -34.11 -7.25 40.06
N CYS A 5 -33.57 -6.77 38.92
CA CYS A 5 -33.70 -5.37 38.51
C CYS A 5 -34.85 -5.16 37.51
N VAL A 6 -35.17 -3.88 37.22
CA VAL A 6 -36.23 -3.50 36.25
C VAL A 6 -35.99 -4.02 34.84
N ASN A 7 -34.73 -4.25 34.45
CA ASN A 7 -34.37 -4.84 33.16
C ASN A 7 -34.44 -6.38 33.16
N GLY A 8 -34.97 -7.00 34.22
CA GLY A 8 -35.16 -8.44 34.33
C GLY A 8 -33.91 -9.25 34.72
N HIS A 9 -32.77 -8.59 35.01
CA HIS A 9 -31.56 -9.31 35.43
C HIS A 9 -31.69 -9.84 36.86
N GLU A 10 -31.32 -11.11 37.08
CA GLU A 10 -31.30 -11.75 38.39
C GLU A 10 -29.87 -12.04 38.86
N TRP A 11 -29.56 -11.77 40.14
CA TRP A 11 -28.26 -12.12 40.73
C TRP A 11 -28.35 -12.40 42.23
N THR A 12 -27.34 -13.10 42.75
CA THR A 12 -27.20 -13.39 44.19
C THR A 12 -26.15 -12.49 44.83
N THR A 13 -26.53 -11.76 45.87
CA THR A 13 -25.57 -11.01 46.71
C THR A 13 -26.12 -10.81 48.13
N SER A 14 -25.28 -10.29 49.02
CA SER A 14 -25.65 -9.97 50.40
C SER A 14 -26.35 -8.60 50.50
N LEU A 15 -27.23 -8.43 51.49
CA LEU A 15 -27.89 -7.16 51.77
C LEU A 15 -26.88 -6.02 52.02
N ASN A 16 -25.75 -6.34 52.66
CA ASN A 16 -24.68 -5.37 52.94
C ASN A 16 -24.06 -4.80 51.65
N ASN A 17 -23.85 -5.65 50.64
CA ASN A 17 -23.32 -5.22 49.33
C ASN A 17 -24.31 -4.39 48.54
N ILE A 18 -25.62 -4.60 48.70
CA ILE A 18 -26.65 -3.78 48.05
C ILE A 18 -26.77 -2.42 48.73
N LYS A 19 -26.76 -2.37 50.06
CA LYS A 19 -26.94 -1.14 50.83
C LYS A 19 -25.72 -0.21 50.75
N ASN A 20 -24.52 -0.76 50.81
CA ASN A 20 -23.27 0.01 50.84
C ASN A 20 -22.52 0.02 49.50
N GLY A 21 -22.97 -0.76 48.52
CA GLY A 21 -22.37 -0.80 47.18
C GLY A 21 -22.80 0.39 46.32
N LYS A 22 -21.89 0.87 45.45
CA LYS A 22 -22.16 1.97 44.52
C LYS A 22 -23.04 1.58 43.31
N THR A 23 -23.55 0.35 43.24
CA THR A 23 -24.26 -0.18 42.07
C THR A 23 -25.42 -1.05 42.49
N TRP A 24 -26.62 -0.69 42.03
CA TRP A 24 -27.86 -1.43 42.27
C TRP A 24 -27.89 -2.78 41.53
N CYS A 25 -27.51 -2.81 40.24
CA CYS A 25 -27.50 -4.01 39.40
C CYS A 25 -26.13 -4.20 38.74
N LEU A 26 -25.53 -5.39 38.90
CA LEU A 26 -24.19 -5.69 38.36
C LEU A 26 -24.16 -5.74 36.83
N TYR A 27 -25.21 -6.26 36.20
CA TYR A 27 -25.33 -6.33 34.75
C TYR A 27 -25.55 -4.94 34.13
N CYS A 28 -26.48 -4.13 34.68
CA CYS A 28 -26.69 -2.76 34.19
C CYS A 28 -25.48 -1.85 34.41
N ALA A 29 -24.63 -2.18 35.39
CA ALA A 29 -23.40 -1.44 35.67
C ALA A 29 -22.17 -1.99 34.93
N ASN A 30 -22.32 -3.01 34.06
CA ASN A 30 -21.21 -3.70 33.37
C ASN A 30 -20.12 -4.21 34.33
N LYS A 31 -20.52 -4.70 35.51
CA LYS A 31 -19.62 -5.27 36.53
C LYS A 31 -19.80 -6.77 36.73
N ALA A 32 -20.67 -7.41 35.95
CA ALA A 32 -20.83 -8.85 35.98
C ALA A 32 -19.59 -9.53 35.36
N SER A 33 -19.10 -10.59 36.01
CA SER A 33 -18.04 -11.42 35.44
C SER A 33 -18.58 -12.21 34.25
N HIS A 34 -17.81 -12.25 33.17
CA HIS A 34 -18.13 -13.08 32.01
C HIS A 34 -18.03 -14.57 32.34
N THR A 35 -18.86 -15.37 31.67
CA THR A 35 -18.93 -16.82 31.77
C THR A 35 -18.49 -17.48 30.47
N ILE A 36 -18.24 -18.80 30.50
CA ILE A 36 -17.97 -19.56 29.28
C ILE A 36 -19.15 -19.52 28.29
N GLU A 37 -20.37 -19.38 28.81
CA GLU A 37 -21.58 -19.30 27.99
C GLU A 37 -21.64 -17.98 27.21
N ASP A 38 -21.19 -16.87 27.82
CA ASP A 38 -21.03 -15.59 27.11
C ASP A 38 -20.03 -15.73 25.96
N ALA A 39 -18.93 -16.46 26.17
CA ALA A 39 -17.95 -16.71 25.11
C ALA A 39 -18.54 -17.57 23.97
N LYS A 40 -19.32 -18.61 24.29
CA LYS A 40 -20.02 -19.43 23.29
C LYS A 40 -21.04 -18.61 22.48
N GLN A 41 -21.81 -17.73 23.14
CA GLN A 41 -22.74 -16.83 22.45
C GLN A 41 -22.02 -15.86 21.51
N VAL A 42 -20.87 -15.30 21.94
CA VAL A 42 -20.04 -14.45 21.08
C VAL A 42 -19.52 -15.22 19.87
N ALA A 43 -19.03 -16.45 20.06
CA ALA A 43 -18.59 -17.30 18.96
C ALA A 43 -19.72 -17.51 17.94
N PHE A 44 -20.90 -17.92 18.43
CA PHE A 44 -22.07 -18.17 17.60
C PHE A 44 -22.51 -16.92 16.82
N SER A 45 -22.51 -15.74 17.46
CA SER A 45 -22.84 -14.46 16.81
C SER A 45 -21.91 -14.07 15.67
N LYS A 46 -20.69 -14.64 15.65
CA LYS A 46 -19.66 -14.43 14.62
C LYS A 46 -19.53 -15.62 13.68
N ASN A 47 -20.54 -16.49 13.62
CA ASN A 47 -20.53 -17.70 12.81
C ASN A 47 -19.34 -18.63 13.17
N GLY A 48 -19.00 -18.69 14.45
CA GLY A 48 -17.96 -19.56 14.98
C GLY A 48 -18.45 -20.38 16.18
N GLU A 49 -17.58 -21.25 16.67
CA GLU A 49 -17.81 -22.13 17.81
C GLU A 49 -16.67 -21.96 18.83
N CYS A 50 -17.02 -21.80 20.11
CA CYS A 50 -16.02 -21.81 21.18
C CYS A 50 -15.75 -23.26 21.57
N LEU A 51 -14.51 -23.72 21.41
CA LEU A 51 -14.07 -25.09 21.70
C LEU A 51 -13.62 -25.29 23.14
N SER A 52 -13.50 -24.21 23.91
CA SER A 52 -13.11 -24.29 25.33
C SER A 52 -14.28 -24.73 26.20
N GLU A 53 -14.03 -25.68 27.09
CA GLU A 53 -15.02 -26.16 28.06
C GLU A 53 -15.09 -25.29 29.33
N THR A 54 -14.00 -24.61 29.68
CA THR A 54 -13.88 -23.80 30.89
C THR A 54 -13.43 -22.37 30.58
N TYR A 55 -13.78 -21.43 31.47
CA TYR A 55 -13.33 -20.04 31.44
C TYR A 55 -12.83 -19.65 32.83
N ASP A 56 -11.51 -19.54 32.98
CA ASP A 56 -10.90 -19.25 34.27
C ASP A 56 -10.84 -17.74 34.57
N ASN A 57 -10.49 -16.93 33.56
CA ASN A 57 -10.42 -15.47 33.64
C ASN A 57 -10.27 -14.83 32.25
N SER A 58 -10.34 -13.49 32.19
CA SER A 58 -10.27 -12.71 30.95
C SER A 58 -8.91 -12.69 30.26
N LEU A 59 -7.85 -13.13 30.94
CA LEU A 59 -6.49 -13.22 30.36
C LEU A 59 -6.21 -14.62 29.79
N SER A 60 -7.03 -15.61 30.13
CA SER A 60 -6.84 -16.99 29.71
C SER A 60 -7.33 -17.15 28.27
N PRO A 61 -6.47 -17.62 27.36
CA PRO A 61 -6.85 -17.79 25.96
C PRO A 61 -7.90 -18.89 25.83
N LEU A 62 -9.04 -18.57 25.23
CA LEU A 62 -10.03 -19.55 24.80
C LEU A 62 -9.73 -20.02 23.37
N SER A 63 -10.12 -21.25 23.06
CA SER A 63 -9.99 -21.84 21.73
C SER A 63 -11.28 -21.65 20.94
N TRP A 64 -11.15 -21.27 19.67
CA TRP A 64 -12.29 -20.93 18.81
C TRP A 64 -12.14 -21.61 17.45
N HIS A 65 -13.26 -22.00 16.88
CA HIS A 65 -13.38 -22.47 15.51
C HIS A 65 -14.23 -21.48 14.72
N CYS A 66 -13.82 -21.15 13.49
CA CYS A 66 -14.61 -20.33 12.59
C CYS A 66 -15.17 -21.19 11.46
N SER A 67 -16.48 -21.10 11.19
CA SER A 67 -17.15 -21.90 10.15
C SER A 67 -16.67 -21.62 8.73
N GLU A 68 -16.04 -20.47 8.47
CA GLU A 68 -15.40 -20.17 7.19
C GLU A 68 -14.02 -20.85 7.01
N GLY A 69 -13.59 -21.68 7.96
CA GLY A 69 -12.37 -22.48 7.84
C GLY A 69 -11.08 -21.66 7.91
N HIS A 70 -11.06 -20.61 8.75
CA HIS A 70 -9.84 -19.83 9.00
C HIS A 70 -8.81 -20.66 9.77
N GLU A 71 -8.04 -21.48 9.05
CA GLU A 71 -6.85 -22.11 9.59
C GLU A 71 -5.77 -21.06 9.90
N PRO A 72 -4.94 -21.28 10.94
CA PRO A 72 -3.77 -20.44 11.18
C PRO A 72 -2.91 -20.40 9.92
N CYS A 73 -2.66 -19.21 9.39
CA CYS A 73 -1.79 -19.08 8.22
C CYS A 73 -0.42 -19.68 8.54
N THR A 74 0.05 -20.57 7.67
CA THR A 74 1.26 -21.35 7.81
C THR A 74 2.40 -20.77 6.98
N LEU A 75 3.62 -21.29 7.17
CA LEU A 75 4.76 -20.95 6.31
C LEU A 75 4.49 -21.28 4.82
N LYS A 76 3.68 -22.31 4.55
CA LYS A 76 3.29 -22.66 3.17
C LYS A 76 2.49 -21.54 2.54
N ASP A 77 1.58 -20.91 3.29
CA ASP A 77 0.78 -19.78 2.81
C ASP A 77 1.66 -18.55 2.50
N ALA A 78 2.67 -18.29 3.32
CA ALA A 78 3.66 -17.25 3.06
C ALA A 78 4.47 -17.49 1.78
N LYS A 79 4.91 -18.73 1.56
CA LYS A 79 5.63 -19.11 0.33
C LYS A 79 4.73 -19.03 -0.90
N GLN A 80 3.49 -19.50 -0.79
CA GLN A 80 2.51 -19.44 -1.88
C GLN A 80 2.15 -18.00 -2.24
N LEU A 81 1.94 -17.13 -1.25
CA LEU A 81 1.70 -15.70 -1.45
C LEU A 81 2.86 -15.03 -2.19
N ALA A 82 4.10 -15.38 -1.81
CA ALA A 82 5.28 -14.85 -2.46
C ALA A 82 5.38 -15.32 -3.92
N TYR A 83 5.14 -16.61 -4.16
CA TYR A 83 5.13 -17.19 -5.49
C TYR A 83 4.10 -16.52 -6.41
N ASN A 84 2.87 -16.31 -5.92
CA ASN A 84 1.80 -15.63 -6.66
C ASN A 84 2.19 -14.18 -7.04
N ARG A 85 3.06 -13.54 -6.26
CA ARG A 85 3.59 -12.19 -6.51
C ARG A 85 4.96 -12.18 -7.18
N LYS A 86 5.33 -13.30 -7.82
CA LYS A 86 6.60 -13.48 -8.55
C LYS A 86 7.84 -13.24 -7.69
N GLY A 87 7.77 -13.56 -6.40
CA GLY A 87 8.90 -13.49 -5.49
C GLY A 87 9.00 -14.73 -4.61
N ALA A 88 9.76 -14.62 -3.52
CA ALA A 88 10.02 -15.71 -2.60
C ALA A 88 9.94 -15.25 -1.14
N CYS A 89 9.44 -16.13 -0.27
CA CYS A 89 9.65 -16.01 1.16
C CYS A 89 10.93 -16.80 1.50
N LEU A 90 11.94 -16.10 2.02
CA LEU A 90 13.26 -16.65 2.35
C LEU A 90 13.35 -17.15 3.80
N SER A 91 12.32 -16.91 4.61
CA SER A 91 12.27 -17.41 5.98
C SER A 91 12.09 -18.93 6.03
N GLU A 92 12.86 -19.58 6.89
CA GLU A 92 12.76 -21.02 7.16
C GLU A 92 11.72 -21.35 8.24
N TYR A 93 11.39 -20.38 9.10
CA TYR A 93 10.49 -20.56 10.24
C TYR A 93 9.38 -19.51 10.25
N TYR A 94 8.18 -19.91 10.66
CA TYR A 94 7.03 -19.05 10.86
C TYR A 94 6.51 -19.23 12.28
N ILE A 95 6.58 -18.18 13.10
CA ILE A 95 6.15 -18.23 14.51
C ILE A 95 4.68 -17.79 14.61
N ASN A 96 4.34 -16.65 14.02
CA ASN A 96 2.97 -16.12 13.95
C ASN A 96 2.85 -15.05 12.86
N ASN A 97 1.63 -14.55 12.61
CA ASN A 97 1.35 -13.55 11.58
C ASN A 97 1.93 -12.15 11.86
N ARG A 98 2.36 -11.88 13.10
CA ARG A 98 2.99 -10.63 13.54
C ARG A 98 4.51 -10.69 13.53
N SER A 99 5.09 -11.87 13.34
CA SER A 99 6.53 -12.07 13.26
C SER A 99 7.03 -11.64 11.88
N ALA A 100 8.18 -10.99 11.86
CA ALA A 100 8.79 -10.56 10.62
C ALA A 100 9.31 -11.77 9.83
N LEU A 101 8.89 -11.88 8.58
CA LEU A 101 9.43 -12.81 7.59
C LEU A 101 10.34 -12.05 6.63
N LEU A 102 11.33 -12.75 6.10
CA LEU A 102 12.22 -12.24 5.07
C LEU A 102 11.62 -12.54 3.69
N TRP A 103 11.37 -11.51 2.92
CA TRP A 103 10.75 -11.58 1.60
C TRP A 103 11.73 -11.15 0.52
N MET A 104 11.50 -11.63 -0.70
CA MET A 104 12.22 -11.25 -1.90
C MET A 104 11.25 -11.06 -3.06
N CYS A 105 11.41 -9.99 -3.84
CA CYS A 105 10.61 -9.76 -5.05
C CYS A 105 11.33 -10.28 -6.30
N ASP A 106 10.65 -10.21 -7.45
CA ASP A 106 11.18 -10.51 -8.79
C ASP A 106 12.48 -9.74 -9.10
N ARG A 107 12.58 -8.49 -8.63
CA ARG A 107 13.77 -7.63 -8.77
C ARG A 107 14.85 -7.90 -7.71
N LYS A 108 14.75 -9.02 -6.97
CA LYS A 108 15.71 -9.47 -5.95
C LYS A 108 15.90 -8.53 -4.74
N HIS A 109 15.02 -7.54 -4.54
CA HIS A 109 15.04 -6.75 -3.30
C HIS A 109 14.62 -7.62 -2.13
N ARG A 110 15.34 -7.52 -1.00
CA ARG A 110 15.05 -8.25 0.22
C ARG A 110 14.53 -7.30 1.29
N TRP A 111 13.48 -7.68 2.01
CA TRP A 111 12.95 -6.88 3.11
C TRP A 111 12.31 -7.75 4.19
N PHE A 112 12.25 -7.20 5.41
CA PHE A 112 11.50 -7.79 6.51
C PHE A 112 10.09 -7.20 6.54
N ALA A 113 9.08 -8.06 6.60
CA ALA A 113 7.69 -7.66 6.82
C ALA A 113 6.89 -8.80 7.45
N THR A 114 5.83 -8.45 8.15
CA THR A 114 4.91 -9.45 8.71
C THR A 114 4.04 -10.04 7.60
N PHE A 115 3.59 -11.29 7.78
CA PHE A 115 2.69 -11.93 6.82
C PHE A 115 1.37 -11.16 6.69
N ASP A 116 0.84 -10.65 7.80
CA ASP A 116 -0.39 -9.86 7.81
C ASP A 116 -0.28 -8.59 6.94
N ASN A 117 0.81 -7.83 7.11
CA ASN A 117 1.08 -6.65 6.30
C ASN A 117 1.18 -7.00 4.82
N VAL A 118 1.89 -8.07 4.48
CA VAL A 118 2.07 -8.47 3.09
C VAL A 118 0.76 -8.98 2.48
N LYS A 119 -0.05 -9.73 3.22
CA LYS A 119 -1.34 -10.26 2.75
C LYS A 119 -2.37 -9.16 2.52
N HIS A 120 -2.51 -8.24 3.48
CA HIS A 120 -3.61 -7.26 3.50
C HIS A 120 -3.24 -5.90 2.92
N LEU A 121 -1.96 -5.50 2.91
CA LEU A 121 -1.54 -4.27 2.23
C LEU A 121 -1.34 -4.54 0.73
N ASN A 122 -1.84 -3.63 -0.12
CA ASN A 122 -1.61 -3.61 -1.56
C ASN A 122 -0.15 -3.26 -1.96
N LEU A 123 0.79 -3.40 -1.03
CA LEU A 123 2.20 -3.09 -1.20
C LEU A 123 2.99 -4.41 -1.08
N TRP A 124 3.48 -4.90 -2.23
CA TRP A 124 4.28 -6.13 -2.26
C TRP A 124 5.70 -5.89 -1.78
N CYS A 125 6.45 -5.03 -2.47
CA CYS A 125 7.84 -4.72 -2.14
C CYS A 125 7.98 -3.21 -1.91
N PRO A 126 8.57 -2.76 -0.79
CA PRO A 126 8.72 -1.33 -0.48
C PRO A 126 9.70 -0.61 -1.43
N PHE A 127 10.56 -1.39 -2.08
CA PHE A 127 11.55 -0.93 -3.05
C PHE A 127 11.05 -0.99 -4.50
N CYS A 128 10.02 -1.81 -4.80
CA CYS A 128 9.42 -1.87 -6.13
C CYS A 128 8.37 -0.75 -6.30
N PRO A 129 8.43 0.08 -7.35
CA PRO A 129 7.58 1.27 -7.41
C PRO A 129 6.18 0.98 -7.96
N LYS A 130 5.15 1.46 -7.27
CA LYS A 130 3.87 1.83 -7.89
C LYS A 130 3.89 3.29 -8.44
N TYR A 131 4.74 4.18 -7.88
CA TYR A 131 4.79 5.63 -8.18
C TYR A 131 6.17 6.33 -7.93
N LYS A 132 7.34 5.67 -8.10
CA LYS A 132 8.66 6.26 -7.72
C LYS A 132 9.65 6.49 -8.86
N ARG A 133 9.29 6.28 -10.14
CA ARG A 133 10.26 6.41 -11.24
C ARG A 133 10.63 7.88 -11.48
N GLU A 134 9.65 8.76 -11.58
CA GLU A 134 9.85 10.23 -11.58
C GLU A 134 10.65 10.69 -10.35
N LYS A 135 10.26 10.27 -9.13
CA LYS A 135 10.98 10.64 -7.90
C LYS A 135 12.43 10.13 -7.86
N LEU A 136 12.71 8.96 -8.42
CA LEU A 136 14.06 8.40 -8.49
C LEU A 136 14.89 9.14 -9.53
N CYS A 137 14.32 9.46 -10.71
CA CYS A 137 14.93 10.35 -11.68
C CYS A 137 15.26 11.71 -11.04
N HIS A 138 14.30 12.32 -10.33
CA HIS A 138 14.49 13.56 -9.57
C HIS A 138 15.64 13.45 -8.57
N LYS A 139 15.72 12.35 -7.81
CA LYS A 139 16.79 12.16 -6.80
C LYS A 139 18.17 12.00 -7.45
N ILE A 140 18.25 11.26 -8.55
CA ILE A 140 19.52 11.05 -9.28
C ILE A 140 19.97 12.36 -9.89
N LEU A 141 19.10 13.07 -10.62
CA LEU A 141 19.43 14.36 -11.24
C LEU A 141 19.79 15.41 -10.19
N THR A 142 19.07 15.47 -9.07
CA THR A 142 19.39 16.38 -7.96
C THR A 142 20.79 16.14 -7.41
N LYS A 143 21.30 14.90 -7.44
CA LYS A 143 22.67 14.60 -6.99
C LYS A 143 23.73 15.20 -7.91
N TYR A 144 23.48 15.26 -9.22
CA TYR A 144 24.44 15.75 -10.22
C TYR A 144 24.33 17.27 -10.45
N LEU A 145 23.11 17.78 -10.60
CA LEU A 145 22.86 19.16 -11.07
C LEU A 145 22.16 20.06 -10.03
N GLY A 146 21.76 19.51 -8.88
CA GLY A 146 20.90 20.20 -7.93
C GLY A 146 19.41 20.13 -8.28
N PRO A 147 18.54 20.75 -7.47
CA PRO A 147 17.08 20.60 -7.61
C PRO A 147 16.58 21.14 -8.97
N PRO A 148 15.62 20.47 -9.63
CA PRO A 148 15.02 20.96 -10.87
C PRO A 148 14.11 22.16 -10.64
N SER A 149 13.69 22.81 -11.73
CA SER A 149 12.74 23.91 -11.67
C SER A 149 11.41 23.49 -11.03
N LEU A 150 10.86 24.37 -10.19
CA LEU A 150 9.50 24.22 -9.65
C LEU A 150 8.43 24.42 -10.73
N ILE A 151 8.79 25.01 -11.88
CA ILE A 151 7.87 25.29 -12.98
C ILE A 151 7.77 24.05 -13.86
N ARG A 152 6.77 23.19 -13.58
CA ARG A 152 6.52 21.98 -14.38
C ARG A 152 5.76 22.24 -15.69
N LYS A 153 5.07 23.39 -15.79
CA LYS A 153 4.26 23.78 -16.95
C LYS A 153 4.72 25.13 -17.48
N PRO A 154 5.85 25.19 -18.19
CA PRO A 154 6.35 26.43 -18.76
C PRO A 154 5.35 27.02 -19.77
N ASN A 155 5.33 28.35 -19.89
CA ASN A 155 4.34 29.06 -20.71
C ASN A 155 4.37 28.66 -22.20
N PHE A 156 5.52 28.23 -22.72
CA PHE A 156 5.66 27.78 -24.11
C PHE A 156 4.97 26.44 -24.39
N LEU A 157 4.55 25.70 -23.36
CA LEU A 157 3.78 24.45 -23.51
C LEU A 157 2.26 24.68 -23.49
N LYS A 158 1.80 25.93 -23.50
CA LYS A 158 0.38 26.27 -23.61
C LYS A 158 -0.08 26.11 -25.05
N ILE A 159 -1.11 25.28 -25.25
CA ILE A 159 -1.73 25.03 -26.55
C ILE A 159 -3.19 25.50 -26.50
N PRO A 160 -3.78 25.95 -27.63
CA PRO A 160 -5.15 26.46 -27.66
C PRO A 160 -6.19 25.50 -27.05
N GLU A 161 -5.98 24.19 -27.21
CA GLU A 161 -6.85 23.12 -26.70
C GLU A 161 -6.66 22.85 -25.20
N CYS A 162 -5.55 23.31 -24.61
CA CYS A 162 -5.21 23.11 -23.22
C CYS A 162 -4.54 24.37 -22.65
N LEU A 163 -5.38 25.31 -22.20
CA LEU A 163 -4.95 26.60 -21.62
C LEU A 163 -4.04 26.44 -20.39
N THR A 164 -4.10 25.31 -19.70
CA THR A 164 -3.23 24.99 -18.57
C THR A 164 -1.82 24.53 -18.98
N GLY A 165 -1.62 24.21 -20.26
CA GLY A 165 -0.35 23.76 -20.84
C GLY A 165 0.03 22.31 -20.53
N LEU A 166 0.91 21.76 -21.36
CA LEU A 166 1.51 20.44 -21.14
C LEU A 166 2.54 20.49 -20.01
N GLU A 167 2.68 19.39 -19.27
CA GLU A 167 3.63 19.25 -18.16
C GLU A 167 4.90 18.54 -18.61
N LEU A 168 6.04 18.97 -18.07
CA LEU A 168 7.31 18.25 -18.12
C LEU A 168 7.58 17.58 -16.77
N ASP A 169 7.94 16.29 -16.76
CA ASP A 169 8.21 15.57 -15.50
C ASP A 169 9.39 16.17 -14.73
N ILE A 170 10.47 16.49 -15.44
CA ILE A 170 11.68 17.10 -14.88
C ILE A 170 12.18 18.18 -15.84
N TYR A 171 12.28 19.41 -15.37
CA TYR A 171 12.68 20.55 -16.20
C TYR A 171 13.87 21.31 -15.61
N TYR A 172 14.91 21.46 -16.42
CA TYR A 172 16.13 22.19 -16.09
C TYR A 172 16.33 23.32 -17.11
N PRO A 173 15.67 24.49 -16.93
CA PRO A 173 15.78 25.61 -17.85
C PRO A 173 17.20 26.15 -17.96
N GLU A 174 17.96 26.15 -16.85
CA GLU A 174 19.34 26.66 -16.78
C GLU A 174 20.30 25.87 -17.68
N TYR A 175 20.03 24.57 -17.84
CA TYR A 175 20.81 23.66 -18.66
C TYR A 175 20.16 23.38 -20.03
N GLY A 176 19.01 24.03 -20.33
CA GLY A 176 18.33 23.89 -21.61
C GLY A 176 17.80 22.49 -21.93
N PHE A 177 17.41 21.69 -20.91
CA PHE A 177 16.88 20.34 -21.15
C PHE A 177 15.71 19.96 -20.24
N ALA A 178 14.98 18.93 -20.65
CA ALA A 178 13.90 18.32 -19.89
C ALA A 178 13.91 16.79 -20.03
N ILE A 179 13.42 16.08 -19.02
CA ILE A 179 13.29 14.62 -19.02
C ILE A 179 11.82 14.23 -18.87
N GLU A 180 11.40 13.29 -19.71
CA GLU A 180 10.09 12.65 -19.70
C GLU A 180 10.22 11.16 -19.39
N VAL A 181 9.49 10.68 -18.39
CA VAL A 181 9.52 9.28 -17.97
C VAL A 181 8.41 8.52 -18.68
N GLN A 182 8.81 7.72 -19.67
CA GLN A 182 7.89 7.05 -20.57
C GLN A 182 7.47 5.67 -20.07
N GLY A 183 6.17 5.45 -19.96
CA GLY A 183 5.55 4.18 -19.61
C GLY A 183 5.20 3.32 -20.83
N ILE A 184 4.89 2.04 -20.62
CA ILE A 184 4.46 1.10 -21.67
C ILE A 184 3.23 1.60 -22.46
N GLN A 185 2.40 2.43 -21.83
CA GLN A 185 1.22 3.05 -22.45
C GLN A 185 1.55 3.98 -23.63
N HIS A 186 2.77 4.53 -23.71
CA HIS A 186 3.21 5.40 -24.81
C HIS A 186 3.71 4.59 -26.02
N GLU A 187 4.15 3.35 -25.80
CA GLU A 187 4.62 2.47 -26.88
C GLU A 187 3.45 1.66 -27.47
N LYS A 188 2.53 1.18 -26.63
CA LYS A 188 1.47 0.25 -27.04
C LYS A 188 0.12 0.62 -26.46
N TYR A 189 -0.90 0.41 -27.28
CA TYR A 189 -2.28 0.45 -26.82
C TYR A 189 -2.52 -0.64 -25.77
N ILE A 190 -2.87 -0.22 -24.57
CA ILE A 190 -3.34 -1.08 -23.48
C ILE A 190 -4.75 -0.64 -23.10
N LYS A 191 -5.70 -1.58 -23.15
CA LYS A 191 -7.13 -1.34 -22.87
C LYS A 191 -7.37 -0.59 -21.55
N PHE A 192 -6.62 -0.95 -20.51
CA PHE A 192 -6.71 -0.34 -19.19
C PHE A 192 -6.32 1.14 -19.16
N PHE A 193 -5.25 1.53 -19.86
CA PHE A 193 -4.75 2.91 -19.86
C PHE A 193 -5.49 3.83 -20.83
N HIS A 194 -6.13 3.26 -21.86
CA HIS A 194 -6.82 4.02 -22.90
C HIS A 194 -8.34 3.93 -22.82
N ASN A 195 -8.87 3.45 -21.68
CA ASN A 195 -10.32 3.29 -21.43
C ASN A 195 -11.06 2.50 -22.52
N GLY A 196 -10.39 1.54 -23.17
CA GLY A 196 -11.00 0.76 -24.24
C GLY A 196 -11.11 1.46 -25.60
N ASP A 197 -10.67 2.72 -25.75
CA ASP A 197 -10.75 3.47 -27.01
C ASP A 197 -9.35 3.73 -27.63
N PRO A 198 -9.02 3.13 -28.79
CA PRO A 198 -7.77 3.38 -29.51
C PRO A 198 -7.53 4.85 -29.87
N ASN A 199 -8.57 5.67 -30.01
CA ASN A 199 -8.40 7.10 -30.28
C ASN A 199 -7.69 7.84 -29.14
N ASN A 200 -7.79 7.35 -27.90
CA ASN A 200 -7.07 7.93 -26.78
C ASN A 200 -5.55 7.73 -26.91
N PHE A 201 -5.12 6.60 -27.47
CA PHE A 201 -3.70 6.35 -27.78
C PHE A 201 -3.22 7.28 -28.89
N ILE A 202 -4.01 7.47 -29.96
CA ILE A 202 -3.68 8.41 -31.04
C ILE A 202 -3.57 9.84 -30.50
N LYS A 203 -4.53 10.28 -29.68
CA LYS A 203 -4.48 11.59 -29.02
C LYS A 203 -3.27 11.75 -28.11
N GLN A 204 -2.85 10.68 -27.42
CA GLN A 204 -1.65 10.67 -26.60
C GLN A 204 -0.39 10.82 -27.46
N GLN A 205 -0.26 10.08 -28.56
CA GLN A 205 0.85 10.21 -29.50
C GLN A 205 0.94 11.61 -30.12
N VAL A 206 -0.19 12.21 -30.51
CA VAL A 206 -0.24 13.59 -31.03
C VAL A 206 0.25 14.58 -29.97
N ARG A 207 -0.14 14.40 -28.70
CA ARG A 207 0.33 15.26 -27.61
C ARG A 207 1.83 15.10 -27.34
N ASP A 208 2.34 13.89 -27.38
CA ASP A 208 3.77 13.62 -27.19
C ASP A 208 4.61 14.24 -28.31
N GLN A 209 4.12 14.18 -29.55
CA GLN A 209 4.75 14.82 -30.70
C GLN A 209 4.74 16.35 -30.60
N LEU A 210 3.59 16.94 -30.23
CA LEU A 210 3.47 18.38 -30.04
C LEU A 210 4.40 18.89 -28.92
N LYS A 211 4.52 18.13 -27.81
CA LYS A 211 5.46 18.45 -26.73
C LYS A 211 6.90 18.51 -27.25
N LYS A 212 7.30 17.54 -28.07
CA LYS A 212 8.64 17.48 -28.68
C LYS A 212 8.92 18.68 -29.58
N GLU A 213 7.94 19.09 -30.39
CA GLU A 213 8.04 20.24 -31.27
C GLU A 213 8.19 21.55 -30.49
N LEU A 214 7.32 21.78 -29.49
CA LEU A 214 7.38 22.98 -28.65
C LEU A 214 8.69 23.08 -27.85
N CYS A 215 9.21 21.96 -27.33
CA CYS A 215 10.52 21.94 -26.69
C CYS A 215 11.63 22.34 -27.67
N LYS A 216 11.61 21.80 -28.90
CA LYS A 216 12.61 22.11 -29.93
C LYS A 216 12.59 23.58 -30.34
N GLU A 217 11.41 24.17 -30.52
CA GLU A 217 11.25 25.59 -30.86
C GLU A 217 11.81 26.52 -29.77
N ASN A 218 11.75 26.08 -28.51
CA ASN A 218 12.24 26.84 -27.35
C ASN A 218 13.67 26.45 -26.94
N GLN A 219 14.41 25.75 -27.82
CA GLN A 219 15.79 25.31 -27.57
C GLN A 219 15.94 24.44 -26.30
N ILE A 220 14.89 23.72 -25.94
CA ILE A 220 14.90 22.75 -24.84
C ILE A 220 15.11 21.35 -25.42
N THR A 221 16.22 20.71 -25.06
CA THR A 221 16.49 19.33 -25.44
C THR A 221 15.63 18.39 -24.60
N LEU A 222 14.68 17.70 -25.24
CA LEU A 222 13.83 16.73 -24.57
C LEU A 222 14.47 15.34 -24.61
N ARG A 223 14.70 14.74 -23.44
CA ARG A 223 15.22 13.37 -23.28
C ARG A 223 14.14 12.46 -22.70
N TYR A 224 14.16 11.20 -23.15
CA TYR A 224 13.19 10.20 -22.73
C TYR A 224 13.86 9.14 -21.89
N VAL A 225 13.17 8.68 -20.85
CA VAL A 225 13.61 7.60 -19.98
C VAL A 225 12.52 6.55 -19.89
N TRP A 226 12.74 5.41 -20.53
CA TRP A 226 11.75 4.36 -20.68
C TRP A 226 11.66 3.47 -19.45
N TYR A 227 10.44 2.97 -19.16
CA TYR A 227 10.12 2.20 -17.96
C TYR A 227 10.95 0.90 -17.75
N TYR A 228 11.62 0.39 -18.78
CA TYR A 228 12.49 -0.78 -18.73
C TYR A 228 13.98 -0.45 -18.52
N GLU A 229 14.39 0.80 -18.68
CA GLU A 229 15.81 1.22 -18.62
C GLU A 229 16.33 1.36 -17.19
N ASP A 230 17.62 1.13 -16.95
CA ASP A 230 18.23 1.43 -15.66
C ASP A 230 18.54 2.94 -15.56
N LEU A 231 17.90 3.60 -14.59
CA LEU A 231 18.05 5.03 -14.35
C LEU A 231 19.48 5.43 -13.94
N HIS A 232 20.21 4.53 -13.30
CA HIS A 232 21.60 4.80 -12.89
C HIS A 232 22.58 4.74 -14.06
N ILE A 233 22.16 4.23 -15.22
CA ILE A 233 22.95 4.17 -16.44
C ILE A 233 22.49 5.26 -17.41
N VAL A 234 21.18 5.27 -17.73
CA VAL A 234 20.61 6.14 -18.75
C VAL A 234 20.65 7.62 -18.35
N ILE A 235 20.50 7.96 -17.07
CA ILE A 235 20.58 9.37 -16.65
C ILE A 235 22.00 9.91 -16.83
N PRO A 236 23.07 9.26 -16.32
CA PRO A 236 24.44 9.67 -16.63
C PRO A 236 24.76 9.75 -18.12
N GLU A 237 24.31 8.79 -18.93
CA GLU A 237 24.50 8.82 -20.39
C GLU A 237 23.87 10.08 -21.01
N HIS A 238 22.62 10.40 -20.66
CA HIS A 238 21.96 11.62 -21.13
C HIS A 238 22.71 12.89 -20.70
N LEU A 239 23.25 12.91 -19.47
CA LEU A 239 24.01 14.06 -18.97
C LEU A 239 25.36 14.20 -19.66
N GLN A 240 26.04 13.09 -19.98
CA GLN A 240 27.30 13.09 -20.74
C GLN A 240 27.09 13.56 -22.18
N GLU A 241 26.03 13.10 -22.85
CA GLU A 241 25.67 13.56 -24.19
C GLU A 241 25.36 15.06 -24.25
N LEU A 242 24.82 15.61 -23.17
CA LEU A 242 24.56 17.04 -23.01
C LEU A 242 25.82 17.82 -22.59
N GLY A 243 26.94 17.14 -22.33
CA GLY A 243 28.19 17.76 -21.88
C GLY A 243 28.13 18.34 -20.46
N LEU A 244 27.21 17.86 -19.62
CA LEU A 244 26.98 18.37 -18.26
C LEU A 244 27.83 17.67 -17.20
N ILE A 245 28.29 16.45 -17.50
CA ILE A 245 29.18 15.66 -16.64
C ILE A 245 30.23 14.97 -17.52
N GLU A 246 31.38 14.63 -16.92
CA GLU A 246 32.44 13.81 -17.52
C GLU A 246 32.18 12.30 -17.35
#